data_AF-A0A7V2REV9-F1
#
_entry.id   AF-A0A7V2REV9-F1
#
_cell.length_a   1.000
_cell.length_b   1.000
_cell.length_c   1.000
_cell.angle_alpha   90.00
_cell.angle_beta   90.00
_cell.angle_gamma   90.00
#
_symmetry.space_group_name_H-M   'P 1'
#
loop_
_entity.id
_entity.type
_entity.pdbx_description
1 polymer ?
#
loop_
_entity_poly.entity_id
_entity_poly.type
_entity_poly.pdbx_seq_one_letter_code
_entity_poly.pdbx_strand_id
1 'polypeptide(L)' 'MWQNLAYILIGLGFLTLIGWAVKGFFMEDTIPIAIRVAVGIMGVGVVILLVVAIRDRIKKAKTEDFKGVDK' A
#
# COMPACT_ATOMS: atom_id res chain seq x y z
N MET A 1 8.94 7.36 18.61
CA MET A 1 9.47 6.11 17.99
C MET A 1 8.46 4.96 17.98
N TRP A 2 7.60 4.80 19.00
CA TRP A 2 6.54 3.77 19.02
C TRP A 2 5.44 3.93 17.95
N GLN A 3 5.13 5.16 17.55
CA GLN A 3 4.11 5.46 16.53
C GLN A 3 4.46 4.86 15.15
N ASN A 4 5.74 4.93 14.74
CA ASN A 4 6.18 4.35 13.47
C ASN A 4 6.00 2.82 13.48
N LEU A 5 6.27 2.18 14.62
CA LEU A 5 6.08 0.74 14.78
C LEU A 5 4.59 0.37 14.70
N ALA A 6 3.71 1.17 15.33
CA ALA A 6 2.26 0.99 15.27
C ALA A 6 1.72 1.14 13.83
N TYR A 7 2.18 2.16 13.08
CA TYR A 7 1.78 2.34 11.68
C TYR A 7 2.24 1.18 10.79
N ILE A 8 3.45 0.66 11.01
CA ILE A 8 3.93 -0.53 10.30
C ILE A 8 3.04 -1.73 10.63
N LEU A 9 2.71 -1.96 11.90
CA LEU A 9 1.85 -3.07 12.31
C LEU A 9 0.44 -2.98 11.70
N ILE A 10 -0.14 -1.78 11.69
CA ILE A 10 -1.46 -1.53 11.10
C ILE A 10 -1.41 -1.75 9.59
N GLY A 11 -0.38 -1.22 8.90
CA GLY A 11 -0.19 -1.44 7.48
C GLY A 11 -0.02 -2.91 7.13
N LEU A 12 0.78 -3.64 7.92
CA LEU A 12 0.99 -5.08 7.74
C LEU A 12 -0.29 -5.87 7.99
N GLY A 13 -1.04 -5.56 9.04
CA GLY A 13 -2.31 -6.19 9.36
C GLY A 13 -3.35 -5.95 8.26
N PHE A 14 -3.41 -4.72 7.74
CA PHE A 14 -4.30 -4.38 6.63
C PHE A 14 -3.96 -5.13 5.35
N LEU A 15 -2.67 -5.20 4.97
CA LEU A 15 -2.19 -5.99 3.84
C LEU A 15 -2.55 -7.48 4.00
N THR A 16 -2.40 -8.01 5.21
CA THR A 16 -2.70 -9.43 5.51
C THR A 16 -4.19 -9.71 5.42
N LEU A 17 -5.05 -8.83 5.95
CA LEU A 17 -6.50 -8.96 5.87
C LEU A 17 -7.00 -8.91 4.43
N ILE A 18 -6.47 -7.99 3.62
CA ILE A 18 -6.79 -7.93 2.19
C ILE A 18 -6.39 -9.25 1.52
N GLY A 19 -5.14 -9.69 1.71
CA GLY A 19 -4.65 -10.94 1.14
C GLY A 19 -5.51 -12.16 1.51
N TRP A 20 -6.00 -12.21 2.75
CA TRP A 20 -6.92 -13.26 3.19
C TRP A 20 -8.31 -13.13 2.56
N ALA A 21 -8.85 -11.91 2.43
CA ALA A 21 -10.16 -11.65 1.84
C ALA A 21 -10.22 -12.04 0.35
N VAL A 22 -9.19 -11.72 -0.43
CA VAL A 22 -9.14 -12.11 -1.85
C VAL A 22 -8.73 -13.57 -2.07
N LYS A 23 -8.17 -14.27 -1.07
CA LYS A 23 -7.73 -15.67 -1.19
C LYS A 23 -8.81 -16.59 -1.78
N GLY A 24 -10.06 -16.46 -1.35
CA GLY A 24 -11.17 -17.26 -1.87
C GLY A 24 -11.39 -17.08 -3.37
N PHE A 25 -11.33 -15.84 -3.85
CA PHE A 25 -11.43 -15.52 -5.29
C PHE A 25 -10.26 -16.11 -6.10
N PHE A 26 -9.05 -16.13 -5.54
CA PHE A 26 -7.88 -16.68 -6.23
C PHE A 26 -7.80 -18.21 -6.18
N MET A 27 -8.53 -18.87 -5.29
CA MET A 27 -8.54 -20.33 -5.15
C MET A 27 -9.76 -21.01 -5.82
N GLU A 28 -10.75 -20.24 -6.25
CA GLU A 28 -12.01 -20.75 -6.78
C GLU A 28 -11.88 -21.23 -8.24
N ASP A 29 -11.76 -22.54 -8.48
CA ASP A 29 -11.40 -23.16 -9.78
C ASP A 29 -12.34 -22.82 -10.95
N THR A 30 -13.53 -22.30 -10.66
CA THR A 30 -14.46 -21.79 -11.66
C THR A 30 -14.02 -20.46 -12.30
N ILE A 31 -13.07 -19.74 -11.69
CA ILE A 31 -12.59 -18.46 -12.20
C ILE A 31 -11.39 -18.67 -13.15
N PRO A 32 -11.48 -18.21 -14.41
CA PRO A 32 -10.37 -18.29 -15.35
C PRO A 32 -9.09 -17.66 -14.80
N ILE A 33 -7.96 -18.35 -15.00
CA ILE A 33 -6.63 -17.89 -14.57
C ILE A 33 -6.31 -16.48 -15.08
N ALA A 34 -6.72 -16.15 -16.31
CA ALA A 34 -6.52 -14.82 -16.89
C ALA A 34 -7.16 -13.70 -16.04
N ILE A 35 -8.36 -13.93 -15.49
CA ILE A 35 -9.07 -12.97 -14.64
C ILE A 35 -8.37 -12.83 -13.29
N ARG A 36 -7.97 -13.95 -12.67
CA ARG A 36 -7.21 -13.92 -11.40
C ARG A 36 -5.93 -13.10 -11.53
N VAL A 37 -5.16 -13.31 -12.60
CA VAL A 37 -3.91 -12.58 -12.85
C VAL A 37 -4.19 -11.08 -13.10
N ALA A 38 -5.22 -10.74 -13.88
CA ALA A 38 -5.59 -9.35 -14.12
C ALA A 38 -5.96 -8.61 -12.81
N VAL A 39 -6.78 -9.23 -11.96
CA VAL A 39 -7.13 -8.67 -10.65
C VAL A 39 -5.90 -8.54 -9.74
N GLY A 40 -4.98 -9.52 -9.79
CA GLY A 40 -3.72 -9.46 -9.06
C GLY A 40 -2.85 -8.27 -9.49
N ILE A 41 -2.69 -8.05 -10.79
CA ILE A 41 -1.95 -6.91 -11.34
C ILE A 41 -2.58 -5.59 -10.91
N MET A 42 -3.91 -5.47 -10.99
CA MET A 42 -4.62 -4.27 -10.52
C MET A 42 -4.40 -4.02 -9.03
N GLY A 43 -4.50 -5.07 -8.20
CA GLY A 43 -4.27 -4.98 -6.75
C GLY A 43 -2.84 -4.51 -6.42
N VAL A 44 -1.83 -5.09 -7.07
CA VAL A 44 -0.43 -4.67 -6.90
C VAL A 44 -0.24 -3.21 -7.34
N GLY A 45 -0.84 -2.80 -8.46
CA GLY A 45 -0.81 -1.43 -8.94
C GLY A 45 -1.33 -0.43 -7.90
N VAL A 46 -2.47 -0.72 -7.27
CA VAL A 46 -3.04 0.12 -6.21
C VAL A 46 -2.11 0.22 -5.00
N VAL A 47 -1.54 -0.90 -4.55
CA VAL A 47 -0.59 -0.91 -3.42
C VAL A 47 0.63 -0.04 -3.74
N ILE A 48 1.19 -0.15 -4.94
CA ILE A 48 2.34 0.67 -5.36
C ILE A 48 1.96 2.15 -5.35
N LEU A 49 0.82 2.53 -5.91
CA LEU A 49 0.35 3.93 -5.93
C LEU A 49 0.19 4.49 -4.51
N LEU A 50 -0.36 3.70 -3.58
CA LEU A 50 -0.49 4.11 -2.18
C LEU A 50 0.86 4.33 -1.51
N VAL A 51 1.81 3.39 -1.69
CA VAL A 51 3.17 3.53 -1.16
C VAL A 51 3.87 4.75 -1.72
N VAL A 52 3.74 5.00 -3.04
CA VAL A 52 4.31 6.17 -3.71
C VAL A 52 3.68 7.45 -3.17
N ALA A 53 2.35 7.52 -3.05
CA ALA A 53 1.65 8.70 -2.54
C ALA A 53 2.05 9.03 -1.10
N ILE A 54 2.19 8.03 -0.23
CA ILE A 54 2.69 8.19 1.14
C ILE A 54 4.13 8.68 1.12
N ARG A 55 5.00 8.07 0.29
CA ARG A 55 6.41 8.45 0.16
C ARG A 55 6.58 9.89 -0.32
N ASP A 56 5.78 10.30 -1.30
CA ASP A 56 5.80 11.67 -1.82
C ASP A 56 5.31 12.67 -0.78
N ARG A 57 4.26 12.35 -0.01
CA ARG A 57 3.82 13.19 1.11
C ARG A 57 4.90 13.35 2.17
N ILE A 58 5.60 12.26 2.53
CA ILE A 58 6.71 12.31 3.49
C ILE A 58 7.87 13.15 2.94
N LYS A 59 8.25 12.97 1.68
CA LYS A 59 9.31 13.79 1.04
C LYS A 59 8.94 15.26 1.01
N LYS A 60 7.70 15.58 0.64
CA LYS A 60 7.20 16.96 0.55
C LYS A 60 7.18 17.63 1.93
N ALA A 61 6.67 16.94 2.96
CA ALA A 61 6.72 17.42 4.34
C ALA A 61 8.16 17.69 4.80
N LYS A 62 9.13 16.85 4.41
CA LYS A 62 10.55 17.08 4.69
C LYS A 62 11.20 18.21 3.89
N THR A 63 10.62 18.67 2.78
CA THR A 63 11.19 19.77 1.97
C THR A 63 10.53 21.12 2.27
N GLU A 64 9.27 21.14 2.68
CA GLU A 64 8.57 22.36 3.10
C GLU A 64 9.06 22.86 4.47
N ASP A 65 9.52 21.97 5.35
CA ASP A 65 10.15 22.32 6.64
C ASP A 65 11.48 23.10 6.49
N PHE A 66 12.10 23.08 5.30
CA PHE A 66 13.36 23.77 4.99
C PHE A 66 13.21 25.15 4.31
N LYS A 67 11.99 25.70 4.21
CA LYS A 67 11.75 27.05 3.66
C LYS A 67 11.55 28.13 4.74
N GLY A 68 12.23 27.97 5.88
CA GLY A 68 12.03 28.79 7.07
C GLY A 68 13.26 29.42 7.70
N VAL A 69 14.44 29.47 7.05
CA VAL A 69 15.53 30.43 7.37
C VAL A 69 16.44 30.55 6.14
N ASP A 70 16.22 31.56 5.28
CA ASP A 70 17.32 32.42 4.80
C ASP A 70 16.73 33.76 4.29
N LYS A 71 17.02 34.80 5.09
CA LYS A 71 16.76 36.26 4.96
C LYS A 71 15.34 36.78 5.12
#